data_AF-A0A4U9CX83-F1
#
_entry.id   AF-A0A4U9CX83-F1
#
_cell.length_a   1.000
_cell.length_b   1.000
_cell.length_c   1.000
_cell.angle_alpha   90.00
_cell.angle_beta   90.00
_cell.angle_gamma   90.00
#
_symmetry.space_group_name_H-M   'P 1'
#
loop_
_entity.id
_entity.type
_entity.pdbx_description
1 polymer ?
#
loop_
_entity_poly.entity_id
_entity_poly.type
_entity_poly.pdbx_seq_one_letter_code
_entity_poly.pdbx_strand_id
1 'polypeptide(L)'
;MGWSLYTLELLRQIPGLQLEVLDSQCCGIAGTYGFKSENYASSQAIGAPLFRQIEESGADVVVTDCETCKWQIEMSTSKRCEHPITLLAQALA
;
A
#
# COMPACT_ATOMS: atom_id res chain seq x y z
N MET A 1 -0.42 11.82 -1.63
CA MET A 1 -1.36 12.98 -1.69
C MET A 1 -1.21 13.78 -0.41
N GLY A 2 -1.56 15.09 -0.39
CA GLY A 2 -1.33 15.95 0.78
C GLY A 2 -1.98 15.49 2.10
N TRP A 3 -2.92 14.55 2.05
CA TRP A 3 -3.62 13.99 3.22
C TRP A 3 -2.86 12.86 3.93
N SER A 4 -1.82 12.30 3.31
CA SER A 4 -1.07 11.17 3.87
C SER A 4 -0.49 11.47 5.26
N LEU A 5 -0.17 12.73 5.56
CA LEU A 5 0.33 13.15 6.87
C LEU A 5 -0.65 12.81 8.00
N TYR A 6 -1.95 13.05 7.81
CA TYR A 6 -2.97 12.79 8.84
C TYR A 6 -3.13 11.29 9.09
N THR A 7 -3.10 10.48 8.03
CA THR A 7 -3.14 9.02 8.15
C THR A 7 -1.94 8.49 8.92
N LEU A 8 -0.73 8.97 8.61
CA LEU A 8 0.49 8.56 9.30
C LEU A 8 0.45 8.96 10.78
N GLU A 9 0.03 10.19 11.08
CA GLU A 9 -0.07 10.66 12.47
C GLU A 9 -1.07 9.82 13.27
N LEU A 10 -2.24 9.51 12.70
CA LEU A 10 -3.25 8.71 13.35
C LEU A 10 -2.77 7.26 13.61
N LEU A 11 -2.09 6.64 12.65
CA LEU A 11 -1.55 5.29 12.83
C LEU A 11 -0.44 5.24 13.89
N ARG A 12 0.40 6.27 13.99
CA ARG A 12 1.46 6.36 15.02
C ARG A 12 0.92 6.41 16.46
N GLN A 13 -0.35 6.76 16.64
CA GLN A 13 -0.98 6.75 17.97
C GLN A 13 -1.37 5.34 18.44
N ILE A 14 -1.30 4.31 17.57
CA ILE A 14 -1.62 2.94 17.94
C ILE A 14 -0.44 2.32 18.72
N PRO A 15 -0.62 1.94 20.01
CA PRO A 15 0.46 1.38 20.80
C PRO A 15 0.99 0.07 20.21
N GLY A 16 2.32 -0.05 20.08
CA GLY A 16 2.98 -1.25 19.55
C GLY A 16 3.05 -1.33 18.02
N LEU A 17 2.40 -0.42 17.29
CA LEU A 17 2.53 -0.37 15.83
C LEU A 17 3.88 0.25 15.44
N GLN A 18 4.65 -0.45 14.62
CA GLN A 18 5.83 0.09 13.94
C GLN A 18 5.45 0.50 12.52
N LEU A 19 5.70 1.76 12.17
CA LEU A 19 5.31 2.32 10.89
C LEU A 19 6.53 2.78 10.10
N GLU A 20 6.74 2.15 8.95
CA GLU A 20 7.75 2.53 7.96
C GLU A 20 7.07 3.14 6.73
N VAL A 21 7.60 4.26 6.25
CA VAL A 21 7.11 4.92 5.02
C VAL A 21 8.06 4.59 3.90
N LEU A 22 7.56 3.92 2.87
CA LEU A 22 8.34 3.55 1.68
C LEU A 22 8.57 4.76 0.76
N ASP A 23 9.75 4.80 0.13
CA ASP A 23 10.18 5.92 -0.74
C ASP A 23 9.41 5.97 -2.07
N SER A 24 9.03 4.81 -2.61
CA SER A 24 8.29 4.72 -3.88
C SER A 24 6.78 4.85 -3.64
N GLN A 25 6.13 5.81 -4.30
CA GLN A 25 4.72 6.14 -4.00
C GLN A 25 3.68 5.66 -5.02
N CYS A 26 4.08 5.13 -6.17
CA CYS A 26 3.14 4.70 -7.21
C CYS A 26 3.15 3.17 -7.39
N CYS A 27 1.98 2.54 -7.26
CA CYS A 27 1.80 1.12 -7.56
C CYS A 27 1.57 0.85 -9.07
N GLY A 28 1.41 1.89 -9.88
CA GLY A 28 1.20 1.81 -11.33
C GLY A 28 -0.25 1.63 -11.80
N ILE A 29 -1.20 1.31 -10.90
CA ILE A 29 -2.55 0.87 -11.30
C ILE A 29 -3.45 1.98 -11.89
N ALA A 30 -3.36 3.20 -11.35
CA ALA A 30 -4.20 4.36 -11.72
C ALA A 30 -5.69 4.01 -11.96
N GLY A 31 -6.41 3.58 -10.93
CA GLY A 31 -7.80 3.16 -11.05
C GLY A 31 -7.91 1.82 -11.76
N THR A 32 -8.62 1.76 -12.89
CA THR A 32 -8.70 0.55 -13.72
C THR A 32 -7.72 0.53 -14.90
N TYR A 33 -6.90 1.59 -15.06
CA TYR A 33 -5.98 1.73 -16.18
C TYR A 33 -5.01 0.54 -16.28
N GLY A 34 -4.40 0.15 -15.16
CA GLY A 34 -3.41 -0.92 -15.09
C GLY A 34 -3.96 -2.33 -15.26
N PHE A 35 -5.29 -2.52 -15.19
CA PHE A 35 -5.93 -3.81 -15.49
C PHE A 35 -6.11 -4.07 -16.98
N LYS A 36 -6.06 -3.01 -17.81
CA LYS A 36 -6.23 -3.16 -19.25
C LYS A 36 -5.04 -3.92 -19.83
N SER A 37 -5.31 -4.90 -20.69
CA SER A 37 -4.26 -5.77 -21.24
C SER A 37 -3.18 -4.97 -21.97
N GLU A 38 -3.55 -3.89 -22.66
CA GLU A 38 -2.63 -2.99 -23.35
C GLU A 38 -1.70 -2.19 -22.40
N ASN A 39 -2.11 -1.99 -21.14
CA ASN A 39 -1.39 -1.17 -20.16
C ASN A 39 -0.74 -1.99 -19.04
N TYR A 40 -1.09 -3.27 -18.92
CA TYR A 40 -0.69 -4.12 -17.79
C TYR A 40 0.82 -4.16 -17.61
N ALA A 41 1.59 -4.38 -18.68
CA ALA A 41 3.05 -4.41 -18.62
C ALA A 41 3.65 -3.07 -18.13
N SER A 42 3.13 -1.95 -18.62
CA SER A 42 3.55 -0.61 -18.19
C SER A 42 3.19 -0.35 -16.72
N SER A 43 1.99 -0.74 -16.28
CA SER A 43 1.54 -0.65 -14.89
C SER A 43 2.45 -1.44 -13.95
N GLN A 44 2.76 -2.70 -14.31
CA GLN A 44 3.68 -3.55 -13.54
C GLN A 44 5.09 -2.96 -13.49
N ALA A 45 5.61 -2.43 -14.60
CA ALA A 45 6.93 -1.80 -14.63
C ALA A 45 7.01 -0.55 -13.73
N ILE A 46 5.95 0.27 -13.70
CA ILE A 46 5.87 1.44 -12.82
C ILE A 46 5.84 1.02 -11.34
N GLY A 47 5.08 -0.02 -11.00
CA GLY A 47 4.96 -0.51 -9.61
C GLY A 47 6.13 -1.36 -9.12
N ALA A 48 6.95 -1.93 -10.01
CA ALA A 48 8.02 -2.87 -9.67
C ALA A 48 8.98 -2.40 -8.55
N PRO A 49 9.42 -1.13 -8.49
CA PRO A 49 10.26 -0.66 -7.38
C PRO A 49 9.54 -0.69 -6.03
N LEU A 50 8.24 -0.35 -5.99
CA LEU A 50 7.44 -0.42 -4.77
C LEU A 50 7.27 -1.88 -4.32
N PHE A 51 6.95 -2.77 -5.25
CA PHE A 51 6.75 -4.19 -4.93
C PHE A 51 8.01 -4.82 -4.34
N ARG A 52 9.19 -4.48 -4.89
CA ARG A 52 10.47 -4.93 -4.33
C ARG A 52 10.67 -4.42 -2.90
N GLN A 53 10.43 -3.13 -2.65
CA GLN A 53 10.56 -2.56 -1.30
C GLN A 53 9.62 -3.24 -0.30
N ILE A 54 8.39 -3.56 -0.72
CA ILE A 54 7.41 -4.28 0.11
C ILE A 54 7.94 -5.68 0.49
N GLU A 55 8.46 -6.44 -0.48
CA GLU A 55 9.00 -7.78 -0.21
C GLU A 55 10.23 -7.74 0.70
N GLU A 56 11.08 -6.72 0.56
CA GLU A 56 12.31 -6.56 1.32
C GLU A 56 12.08 -5.94 2.71
N SER A 57 10.94 -5.29 2.95
CA SER A 57 10.65 -4.57 4.20
C SER A 57 10.57 -5.44 5.45
N GLY A 58 10.24 -6.73 5.30
CA GLY A 58 9.93 -7.59 6.44
C GLY A 58 8.63 -7.25 7.17
N ALA A 59 7.83 -6.28 6.68
CA ALA A 59 6.59 -5.86 7.34
C ALA A 59 5.53 -6.97 7.40
N ASP A 60 4.74 -6.99 8.46
CA ASP A 60 3.64 -7.96 8.62
C ASP A 60 2.47 -7.66 7.67
N VAL A 61 2.22 -6.37 7.40
CA VAL A 61 1.10 -5.88 6.59
C VAL A 61 1.48 -4.59 5.88
N VAL A 62 0.99 -4.39 4.65
CA VAL A 62 1.09 -3.13 3.91
C VAL A 62 -0.18 -2.32 4.14
N VAL A 63 -0.07 -0.99 4.18
CA VAL A 63 -1.22 -0.11 4.42
C VAL A 63 -1.39 0.87 3.27
N THR A 64 -2.61 0.99 2.75
CA THR A 64 -2.97 1.98 1.72
C THR A 64 -4.43 2.41 1.87
N ASP A 65 -4.70 3.70 1.69
CA ASP A 65 -6.05 4.28 1.66
C ASP A 65 -6.70 4.22 0.26
N CYS A 66 -6.03 3.60 -0.71
CA CYS A 66 -6.52 3.45 -2.08
C CYS A 66 -6.80 1.99 -2.39
N GLU A 67 -8.09 1.65 -2.59
CA GLU A 67 -8.53 0.28 -2.85
C GLU A 67 -7.90 -0.32 -4.12
N THR A 68 -7.75 0.46 -5.19
CA THR A 68 -7.07 -0.04 -6.40
C THR A 68 -5.57 -0.26 -6.20
N CYS A 69 -4.93 0.53 -5.34
CA CYS A 69 -3.54 0.28 -4.95
C CYS A 69 -3.43 -1.02 -4.15
N LYS A 70 -4.38 -1.29 -3.23
CA LYS A 70 -4.46 -2.54 -2.50
C LYS A 70 -4.50 -3.73 -3.45
N TRP A 71 -5.41 -3.75 -4.43
CA TRP A 71 -5.50 -4.86 -5.39
C TRP A 71 -4.19 -5.06 -6.16
N GLN A 72 -3.60 -3.97 -6.65
CA GLN A 72 -2.33 -4.04 -7.39
C GLN A 72 -1.19 -4.58 -6.52
N ILE A 73 -1.10 -4.18 -5.25
CA ILE A 73 -0.09 -4.66 -4.31
C ILE A 73 -0.31 -6.15 -4.01
N GLU A 74 -1.53 -6.57 -3.71
CA GLU A 74 -1.85 -7.97 -3.39
C GLU A 74 -1.70 -8.91 -4.59
N MET A 75 -1.87 -8.39 -5.81
CA MET A 75 -1.61 -9.15 -7.04
C MET A 75 -0.12 -9.29 -7.38
N SER A 76 0.71 -8.36 -6.91
CA SER A 76 2.12 -8.24 -7.30
C SER A 76 3.10 -8.54 -6.16
N THR A 77 2.63 -8.83 -4.95
CA THR A 77 3.46 -9.14 -3.77
C THR A 77 2.85 -10.25 -2.92
N SER A 78 3.66 -10.85 -2.05
CA SER A 78 3.26 -11.86 -1.07
C SER A 78 2.56 -11.27 0.16
N LYS A 79 2.57 -9.94 0.31
CA LYS A 79 2.09 -9.25 1.51
C LYS A 79 0.62 -8.92 1.42
N ARG A 80 -0.08 -9.10 2.54
CA ARG A 80 -1.44 -8.60 2.73
C ARG A 80 -1.42 -7.08 2.73
N CYS A 81 -2.42 -6.46 2.12
CA CYS A 81 -2.56 -5.01 2.12
C CYS A 81 -3.91 -4.59 2.72
N GLU A 82 -3.89 -3.61 3.62
CA GLU A 82 -5.08 -3.20 4.37
C GLU A 82 -5.34 -1.69 4.30
N HIS A 83 -6.62 -1.34 4.47
CA HIS A 83 -7.02 0.04 4.63
C HIS A 83 -6.65 0.52 6.06
N PRO A 84 -6.15 1.75 6.26
CA PRO A 84 -5.82 2.28 7.59
C PRO A 84 -6.95 2.14 8.62
N ILE A 85 -8.21 2.27 8.18
CA ILE A 85 -9.40 2.09 9.03
C ILE A 85 -9.48 0.67 9.61
N THR A 86 -9.04 -0.37 8.88
CA THR A 86 -8.99 -1.74 9.40
C THR A 86 -8.07 -1.83 10.61
N LEU A 87 -6.89 -1.20 10.55
CA LEU A 87 -5.94 -1.19 11.68
C LEU A 87 -6.49 -0.40 12.87
N LEU A 88 -7.16 0.72 12.61
CA LEU A 88 -7.81 1.50 13.68
C LEU A 88 -8.91 0.71 14.37
N ALA A 89 -9.75 0.00 13.60
CA ALA A 89 -10.78 -0.85 14.15
C ALA A 89 -10.20 -1.98 15.01
N GLN A 90 -9.09 -2.59 14.59
CA GLN A 90 -8.38 -3.61 15.36
C GLN A 90 -7.77 -3.06 16.65
N ALA A 91 -7.28 -1.82 16.65
CA ALA A 91 -6.69 -1.18 17.83
C ALA A 91 -7.72 -0.77 18.89
N LEU A 92 -9.00 -0.67 18.52
CA LEU A 92 -10.10 -0.29 19.42
C LEU A 92 -10.83 -1.50 20.02
N ALA A 93 -10.57 -2.71 19.52
CA ALA A 93 -11.18 -3.95 19.97
C ALA A 93 -10.45 -4.53 21.20
#